data_AF-A0A090FNH9-F1
#
_entry.id   AF-A0A090FNH9-F1
#
_cell.length_a   1.000
_cell.length_b   1.000
_cell.length_c   1.000
_cell.angle_alpha   90.00
_cell.angle_beta   90.00
_cell.angle_gamma   90.00
#
_symmetry.space_group_name_H-M   'P 1'
#
loop_
_entity.id
_entity.type
_entity.pdbx_description
1 polymer ?
#
loop_
_entity_poly.entity_id
_entity_poly.type
_entity_poly.pdbx_seq_one_letter_code
_entity_poly.pdbx_strand_id
1 'polypeptide(L)'
;MILSTHALVGAALGSFLPANPGAALALGFGSHFALDAIPHWDYPIRSSSLSLRIDAPVQLDRALLLDAMILGADALVGILAAVLLFGSPENKWAILLGACGAMLPDPLQVVHARFPYGPLRMLQRFHCWIHADKRITKPFPLGVVSQLMLVAVVVWLTDKAHGGVFNAIATFFTTVQGRG
;
A
#
# COMPACT_ATOMS: atom_id res chain seq x y z
N MET A 1 5.92 3.60 4.76
CA MET A 1 6.58 3.13 3.50
C MET A 1 5.94 3.82 2.28
N ILE A 2 6.38 3.54 1.05
CA ILE A 2 5.64 3.99 -0.15
C ILE A 2 4.28 3.25 -0.26
N LEU A 3 3.20 3.96 -0.64
CA LEU A 3 1.84 3.42 -0.72
C LEU A 3 1.74 2.25 -1.69
N SER A 4 2.49 2.28 -2.78
CA SER A 4 2.53 1.18 -3.75
C SER A 4 3.01 -0.15 -3.15
N THR A 5 3.93 -0.11 -2.17
CA THR A 5 4.36 -1.32 -1.45
C THR A 5 3.22 -1.87 -0.60
N HIS A 6 2.52 -1.01 0.15
CA HIS A 6 1.35 -1.43 0.93
C HIS A 6 0.26 -2.01 0.04
N ALA A 7 -0.04 -1.37 -1.09
CA ALA A 7 -1.04 -1.82 -2.06
C ALA A 7 -0.73 -3.23 -2.57
N LEU A 8 0.52 -3.48 -2.98
CA LEU A 8 0.96 -4.77 -3.52
C LEU A 8 0.94 -5.88 -2.47
N VAL A 9 1.37 -5.61 -1.24
CA VAL A 9 1.32 -6.59 -0.16
C VAL A 9 -0.12 -6.88 0.26
N GLY A 10 -0.96 -5.86 0.40
CA GLY A 10 -2.38 -6.02 0.71
C GLY A 10 -3.13 -6.81 -0.37
N ALA A 11 -2.84 -6.54 -1.64
CA ALA A 11 -3.37 -7.30 -2.78
C ALA A 11 -2.91 -8.76 -2.78
N ALA A 12 -1.62 -9.00 -2.56
CA ALA A 12 -1.07 -10.34 -2.45
C ALA A 12 -1.78 -11.15 -1.34
N LEU A 13 -1.98 -10.55 -0.16
CA LEU A 13 -2.76 -11.16 0.92
C LEU A 13 -4.22 -11.39 0.53
N GLY A 14 -4.84 -10.42 -0.14
CA GLY A 14 -6.20 -10.53 -0.68
C GLY A 14 -6.37 -11.67 -1.69
N SER A 15 -5.32 -12.01 -2.44
CA SER A 15 -5.35 -13.11 -3.42
C SER A 15 -5.58 -14.48 -2.78
N PHE A 16 -5.22 -14.65 -1.50
CA PHE A 16 -5.49 -15.85 -0.72
C PHE A 16 -6.91 -15.91 -0.16
N LEU A 17 -7.69 -14.83 -0.27
CA LEU A 17 -9.04 -14.68 0.26
C LEU A 17 -10.05 -14.31 -0.85
N PRO A 18 -10.07 -15.01 -2.01
CA PRO A 18 -10.85 -14.59 -3.17
C PRO A 18 -12.35 -14.50 -2.89
N ALA A 19 -12.87 -15.38 -2.04
CA ALA A 19 -14.28 -15.42 -1.65
C ALA A 19 -14.65 -14.50 -0.46
N ASN A 20 -13.66 -13.86 0.17
CA ASN A 20 -13.91 -13.02 1.35
C ASN A 20 -13.21 -11.64 1.25
N PRO A 21 -13.76 -10.72 0.44
CA PRO A 21 -13.18 -9.40 0.25
C PRO A 21 -13.16 -8.54 1.52
N GLY A 22 -14.09 -8.78 2.47
CA GLY A 22 -14.10 -8.10 3.76
C GLY A 22 -12.92 -8.52 4.65
N ALA A 23 -12.59 -9.82 4.67
CA ALA A 23 -11.39 -10.30 5.33
C ALA A 23 -10.12 -9.81 4.63
N ALA A 24 -10.11 -9.72 3.29
CA ALA A 24 -9.01 -9.13 2.54
C ALA A 24 -8.77 -7.67 2.92
N LEU A 25 -9.83 -6.85 3.04
CA LEU A 25 -9.74 -5.47 3.52
C LEU A 25 -9.10 -5.41 4.91
N ALA A 26 -9.60 -6.20 5.85
CA ALA A 26 -9.12 -6.20 7.24
C ALA A 26 -7.66 -6.65 7.33
N LEU A 27 -7.30 -7.70 6.58
CA LEU A 27 -5.93 -8.22 6.54
C LEU A 27 -4.98 -7.22 5.86
N GLY A 28 -5.42 -6.58 4.78
CA GLY A 28 -4.71 -5.46 4.16
C GLY A 28 -4.46 -4.33 5.16
N PHE A 29 -5.50 -3.87 5.85
CA PHE A 29 -5.39 -2.84 6.89
C PHE A 29 -4.40 -3.21 7.99
N GLY A 30 -4.42 -4.47 8.46
CA GLY A 30 -3.43 -4.97 9.42
C GLY A 30 -2.00 -5.00 8.84
N SER A 31 -1.85 -5.40 7.59
CA SER A 31 -0.55 -5.48 6.92
C SER A 31 0.16 -4.13 6.82
N HIS A 32 -0.60 -3.03 6.73
CA HIS A 32 -0.04 -1.68 6.74
C HIS A 32 0.89 -1.47 7.94
N PHE A 33 0.38 -1.73 9.15
CA PHE A 33 1.14 -1.53 10.38
C PHE A 33 2.30 -2.50 10.54
N ALA A 34 2.13 -3.74 10.06
CA ALA A 34 3.21 -4.72 10.05
C ALA A 34 4.39 -4.25 9.17
N LEU A 35 4.08 -3.64 8.02
CA LEU A 35 5.06 -3.07 7.11
C LEU A 35 5.71 -1.80 7.70
N ASP A 36 4.91 -0.92 8.30
CA ASP A 36 5.42 0.30 8.91
C ASP A 36 6.30 0.06 10.16
N ALA A 37 6.16 -1.11 10.80
CA ALA A 37 7.03 -1.54 11.89
C ALA A 37 8.45 -1.94 11.42
N ILE A 38 8.65 -2.18 10.12
CA ILE A 38 9.95 -2.53 9.55
C ILE A 38 10.68 -1.23 9.19
N PRO A 39 11.97 -1.07 9.51
CA PRO A 39 12.78 0.07 9.05
C PRO A 39 12.65 0.29 7.54
N HIS A 40 12.17 1.46 7.16
CA HIS A 40 11.87 1.75 5.76
C HIS A 40 12.18 3.20 5.38
N TRP A 41 11.99 3.49 4.09
CA TRP A 41 12.14 4.81 3.51
C TRP A 41 10.79 5.41 3.15
N ASP A 42 10.65 6.72 3.33
CA ASP A 42 9.43 7.46 3.02
C ASP A 42 9.76 8.64 2.12
N TYR A 43 8.77 9.08 1.35
CA TYR A 43 8.88 10.32 0.62
C TYR A 43 9.18 11.49 1.59
N PRO A 44 10.03 12.44 1.18
CA PRO A 44 10.20 13.68 1.93
C PRO A 44 8.90 14.48 1.84
N ILE A 45 8.06 14.35 2.88
CA ILE A 45 6.81 15.09 3.03
C ILE A 45 7.12 16.58 3.20
N ARG A 46 6.59 17.42 2.31
CA ARG A 46 6.81 18.86 2.28
C ARG A 46 5.79 19.61 3.13
N SER A 47 4.58 19.10 3.19
CA SER A 47 3.47 19.69 3.94
C SER A 47 3.51 19.29 5.41
N SER A 48 3.42 20.26 6.30
CA SER A 48 3.27 20.01 7.73
C SER A 48 1.95 19.27 8.05
N SER A 49 0.93 19.42 7.20
CA SER A 49 -0.39 18.77 7.32
C SER A 49 -0.36 17.25 7.17
N LEU A 50 0.68 16.71 6.52
CA LEU A 50 0.90 15.27 6.32
C LEU A 50 1.96 14.69 7.27
N SER A 51 2.52 15.52 8.16
CA SER A 51 3.48 15.04 9.15
C SER A 51 2.78 14.13 10.17
N LEU A 52 3.50 13.15 10.72
CA LEU A 52 3.04 12.22 11.77
C LEU A 52 2.82 12.91 13.14
N ARG A 53 2.48 14.20 13.14
CA ARG A 53 2.22 14.97 14.36
C ARG A 53 0.74 14.92 14.70
N ILE A 54 0.48 14.56 15.95
CA ILE A 54 -0.86 14.65 16.53
C ILE A 54 -1.21 16.14 16.71
N ASP A 55 -2.42 16.52 16.29
CA ASP A 55 -2.96 17.89 16.40
C ASP A 55 -2.25 18.97 15.55
N ALA A 56 -1.54 18.59 14.48
CA ALA A 56 -1.00 19.57 13.54
C ALA A 56 -2.14 20.28 12.76
N PRO A 57 -2.12 21.62 12.64
CA PRO A 57 -3.15 22.33 11.89
C PRO A 57 -3.03 22.02 10.39
N VAL A 58 -4.14 21.62 9.77
CA VAL A 58 -4.21 21.39 8.32
C VAL A 58 -4.20 22.73 7.60
N GLN A 59 -3.15 22.98 6.84
CA GLN A 59 -3.07 24.08 5.88
C GLN A 59 -3.20 23.50 4.47
N LEU A 60 -4.22 23.96 3.74
CA LEU A 60 -4.41 23.60 2.33
C LEU A 60 -3.52 24.49 1.46
N ASP A 61 -2.24 24.16 1.44
CA ASP A 61 -1.23 24.87 0.69
C ASP A 61 -0.77 24.08 -0.55
N ARG A 62 0.06 24.72 -1.37
CA ARG A 62 0.64 24.08 -2.55
C ARG A 62 1.48 22.85 -2.18
N ALA A 63 2.10 22.84 -0.99
CA ALA A 63 2.87 21.70 -0.51
C ALA A 63 1.96 20.48 -0.26
N LEU A 64 0.81 20.68 0.40
CA LEU A 64 -0.18 19.62 0.62
C LEU A 64 -0.70 19.08 -0.71
N LEU A 65 -1.00 19.95 -1.67
CA LEU A 65 -1.46 19.52 -3.00
C LEU A 65 -0.39 18.71 -3.73
N LEU A 66 0.87 19.16 -3.72
CA LEU A 66 1.97 18.44 -4.36
C LEU A 66 2.20 17.07 -3.72
N ASP A 67 2.23 17.00 -2.40
CA ASP A 67 2.40 15.73 -1.69
C ASP A 67 1.21 14.80 -1.94
N ALA A 68 -0.03 15.31 -1.91
CA ALA A 68 -1.22 14.53 -2.21
C ALA A 68 -1.21 14.00 -3.66
N MET A 69 -0.71 14.78 -4.63
CA MET A 69 -0.56 14.31 -6.01
C MET A 69 0.53 13.24 -6.14
N ILE A 70 1.67 13.39 -5.47
CA ILE A 70 2.75 12.40 -5.51
C ILE A 70 2.29 11.08 -4.88
N LEU A 71 1.72 11.15 -3.67
CA LEU A 71 1.20 9.99 -2.94
C LEU A 71 0.02 9.36 -3.68
N GLY A 72 -0.86 10.18 -4.27
CA GLY A 72 -1.98 9.73 -5.08
C GLY A 72 -1.57 9.03 -6.37
N ALA A 73 -0.51 9.50 -7.02
CA ALA A 73 0.07 8.83 -8.18
C ALA A 73 0.72 7.49 -7.80
N ASP A 74 1.48 7.43 -6.70
CA ASP A 74 2.07 6.19 -6.19
C ASP A 74 0.98 5.16 -5.78
N ALA A 75 -0.07 5.64 -5.12
CA ALA A 75 -1.28 4.87 -4.82
C ALA A 75 -1.91 4.25 -6.08
N LEU A 76 -2.10 5.05 -7.13
CA LEU A 76 -2.69 4.59 -8.38
C LEU A 76 -1.81 3.55 -9.07
N VAL A 77 -0.48 3.79 -9.11
CA VAL A 77 0.50 2.84 -9.65
C VAL A 77 0.46 1.53 -8.86
N GLY A 78 0.38 1.60 -7.53
CA GLY A 78 0.25 0.44 -6.64
C GLY A 78 -1.01 -0.38 -6.91
N ILE A 79 -2.18 0.27 -7.00
CA ILE A 79 -3.45 -0.40 -7.29
C ILE A 79 -3.42 -1.03 -8.69
N LEU A 80 -2.92 -0.31 -9.70
CA LEU A 80 -2.82 -0.83 -11.05
C LEU A 80 -1.89 -2.05 -11.10
N ALA A 81 -0.71 -1.97 -10.48
CA ALA A 81 0.21 -3.09 -10.40
C ALA A 81 -0.39 -4.28 -9.64
N ALA A 82 -1.10 -4.04 -8.54
CA ALA A 82 -1.81 -5.08 -7.79
C ALA A 82 -2.85 -5.82 -8.63
N VAL A 83 -3.68 -5.09 -9.37
CA VAL A 83 -4.69 -5.69 -10.26
C VAL A 83 -4.02 -6.46 -11.40
N LEU A 84 -2.96 -5.91 -12.01
CA LEU A 84 -2.25 -6.57 -13.11
C LEU A 84 -1.52 -7.84 -12.68
N LEU A 85 -0.96 -7.84 -11.46
CA LEU A 85 -0.21 -8.99 -10.95
C LEU A 85 -1.10 -10.06 -10.34
N PHE A 86 -2.15 -9.69 -9.61
CA PHE A 86 -2.90 -10.64 -8.78
C PHE A 86 -4.39 -10.75 -9.14
N GLY A 87 -4.90 -9.88 -9.99
CA GLY A 87 -6.32 -9.79 -10.34
C GLY A 87 -6.78 -10.86 -11.33
N SER A 88 -7.88 -11.52 -10.99
CA SER A 88 -8.68 -12.37 -11.85
C SER A 88 -10.17 -11.99 -11.72
N PRO A 89 -11.04 -12.43 -12.65
CA PRO A 89 -12.48 -12.23 -12.51
C PRO A 89 -13.06 -12.78 -11.20
N GLU A 90 -12.49 -13.87 -10.65
CA GLU A 90 -12.98 -14.48 -9.41
C GLU A 90 -12.54 -13.74 -8.14
N ASN A 91 -11.38 -13.07 -8.15
CA ASN A 91 -10.78 -12.50 -6.95
C ASN A 91 -10.66 -10.97 -6.94
N LYS A 92 -11.04 -10.27 -8.03
CA LYS A 92 -10.81 -8.82 -8.21
C LYS A 92 -11.20 -7.95 -7.03
N TRP A 93 -12.29 -8.28 -6.34
CA TRP A 93 -12.76 -7.52 -5.19
C TRP A 93 -11.89 -7.74 -3.96
N ALA A 94 -11.39 -8.96 -3.75
CA ALA A 94 -10.46 -9.25 -2.68
C ALA A 94 -9.11 -8.55 -2.91
N ILE A 95 -8.63 -8.51 -4.17
CA ILE A 95 -7.43 -7.78 -4.56
C ILE A 95 -7.59 -6.27 -4.30
N LEU A 96 -8.65 -5.66 -4.83
CA LEU A 96 -8.91 -4.24 -4.68
C LEU A 96 -9.10 -3.84 -3.22
N LEU A 97 -9.90 -4.60 -2.46
CA LEU A 97 -10.14 -4.28 -1.05
C LEU A 97 -8.93 -4.57 -0.18
N GLY A 98 -8.13 -5.61 -0.48
CA GLY A 98 -6.85 -5.84 0.19
C GLY A 98 -5.87 -4.69 -0.03
N ALA A 99 -5.70 -4.24 -1.28
CA ALA A 99 -4.86 -3.10 -1.62
C ALA A 99 -5.35 -1.81 -0.94
N CYS A 100 -6.63 -1.48 -1.09
CA CYS A 100 -7.23 -0.30 -0.48
C CYS A 100 -7.14 -0.35 1.05
N GLY A 101 -7.39 -1.51 1.65
CA GLY A 101 -7.27 -1.72 3.10
C GLY A 101 -5.86 -1.41 3.59
N ALA A 102 -4.83 -1.89 2.90
CA ALA A 102 -3.43 -1.64 3.24
C ALA A 102 -2.98 -0.20 3.06
N MET A 103 -3.63 0.57 2.20
CA MET A 103 -3.33 2.00 2.01
C MET A 103 -4.17 2.90 2.91
N LEU A 104 -5.30 2.42 3.42
CA LEU A 104 -6.30 3.22 4.14
C LEU A 104 -5.78 3.97 5.38
N PRO A 105 -4.85 3.44 6.20
CA PRO A 105 -4.34 4.17 7.36
C PRO A 105 -3.74 5.55 7.03
N ASP A 106 -3.03 5.71 5.90
CA ASP A 106 -2.37 6.97 5.55
C ASP A 106 -3.37 8.11 5.22
N PRO A 107 -4.39 7.93 4.37
CA PRO A 107 -5.45 8.93 4.21
C PRO A 107 -6.21 9.21 5.51
N LEU A 108 -6.40 8.20 6.37
CA LEU A 108 -7.07 8.39 7.66
C LEU A 108 -6.29 9.30 8.60
N GLN A 109 -4.96 9.37 8.50
CA GLN A 109 -4.15 10.37 9.21
C GLN A 109 -4.50 11.80 8.77
N VAL A 110 -4.73 12.03 7.46
CA VAL A 110 -5.15 13.33 6.93
C VAL A 110 -6.54 13.71 7.46
N VAL A 111 -7.45 12.74 7.48
CA VAL A 111 -8.79 12.92 8.07
C VAL A 111 -8.68 13.23 9.56
N HIS A 112 -7.82 12.51 10.30
CA HIS A 112 -7.55 12.77 11.71
C HIS A 112 -7.01 14.20 11.93
N ALA A 113 -6.08 14.67 11.10
CA ALA A 113 -5.55 16.03 11.22
C ALA A 113 -6.65 17.10 11.11
N ARG A 114 -7.71 16.85 10.34
CA ARG A 114 -8.88 17.73 10.23
C ARG A 114 -9.93 17.51 11.32
N PHE A 115 -10.06 16.30 11.81
CA PHE A 115 -11.05 15.85 12.79
C PHE A 115 -10.41 14.96 13.87
N PRO A 116 -9.64 15.54 14.82
CA PRO A 116 -8.79 14.78 15.73
C PRO A 116 -9.57 14.19 16.91
N TYR A 117 -10.65 13.46 16.67
CA TYR A 117 -11.58 12.97 17.68
C TYR A 117 -11.81 11.47 17.62
N GLY A 118 -12.13 10.88 18.77
CA GLY A 118 -12.63 9.50 18.88
C GLY A 118 -11.68 8.43 18.32
N PRO A 119 -12.18 7.44 17.55
CA PRO A 119 -11.39 6.33 17.02
C PRO A 119 -10.20 6.77 16.17
N LEU A 120 -10.30 7.89 15.45
CA LEU A 120 -9.22 8.41 14.62
C LEU A 120 -7.99 8.81 15.44
N ARG A 121 -8.20 9.38 16.64
CA ARG A 121 -7.10 9.74 17.55
C ARG A 121 -6.41 8.49 18.12
N MET A 122 -7.18 7.45 18.43
CA MET A 122 -6.61 6.17 18.87
C MET A 122 -5.80 5.53 17.75
N LEU A 123 -6.35 5.50 16.53
CA LEU A 123 -5.68 4.98 15.35
C LEU A 123 -4.38 5.73 15.07
N GLN A 124 -4.40 7.07 15.11
CA GLN A 124 -3.19 7.87 14.92
C GLN A 124 -2.12 7.57 15.97
N ARG A 125 -2.49 7.44 17.25
CA ARG A 125 -1.55 7.08 18.31
C ARG A 125 -0.93 5.71 18.08
N PHE A 126 -1.74 4.73 17.68
CA PHE A 126 -1.27 3.40 17.35
C PHE A 126 -0.33 3.43 16.14
N HIS A 127 -0.70 4.15 15.08
CA HIS A 127 0.12 4.32 13.88
C HIS A 127 1.48 4.93 14.23
N CYS A 128 1.51 6.02 15.00
CA CYS A 128 2.75 6.63 15.46
C CYS A 128 3.58 5.71 16.37
N TRP A 129 2.95 4.87 17.19
CA TRP A 129 3.64 3.95 18.11
C TRP A 129 4.27 2.76 17.38
N ILE A 130 3.61 2.23 16.36
CA ILE A 130 4.09 1.06 15.62
C ILE A 130 5.06 1.43 14.50
N HIS A 131 4.98 2.66 13.99
CA HIS A 131 5.87 3.14 12.94
C HIS A 131 7.32 3.07 13.41
N ALA A 132 8.18 2.43 12.62
CA ALA A 132 9.58 2.23 12.97
C ALA A 132 10.30 3.57 13.23
N ASP A 133 10.92 3.69 14.42
CA ASP A 133 11.69 4.87 14.83
C ASP A 133 12.97 5.05 14.00
N LYS A 134 13.57 3.92 13.57
CA LYS A 134 14.81 3.91 12.76
C LYS A 134 14.45 3.92 11.28
N ARG A 135 14.31 5.12 10.72
CA ARG A 135 14.15 5.30 9.26
C ARG A 135 15.47 5.00 8.54
N ILE A 136 15.38 4.48 7.32
CA ILE A 136 16.53 4.35 6.43
C ILE A 136 16.91 5.77 5.98
N THR A 137 17.79 6.42 6.72
CA THR A 137 18.31 7.78 6.44
C THR A 137 19.40 7.82 5.37
N LYS A 138 19.84 6.64 4.89
CA LYS A 138 20.81 6.46 3.81
C LYS A 138 20.25 6.95 2.46
N PRO A 139 21.09 7.29 1.46
CA PRO A 139 20.64 7.94 0.23
C PRO A 139 19.54 7.16 -0.50
N PHE A 140 18.63 7.91 -1.13
CA PHE A 140 17.48 7.50 -1.96
C PHE A 140 17.53 6.09 -2.57
N PRO A 141 18.61 5.64 -3.27
CA PRO A 141 18.62 4.31 -3.87
C PRO A 141 18.49 3.14 -2.88
N LEU A 142 19.07 3.21 -1.68
CA LEU A 142 19.06 2.06 -0.77
C LEU A 142 17.66 1.81 -0.19
N GLY A 143 16.95 2.89 0.13
CA GLY A 143 15.56 2.83 0.60
C GLY A 143 14.63 2.22 -0.45
N VAL A 144 14.67 2.75 -1.67
CA VAL A 144 13.87 2.23 -2.79
C VAL A 144 14.22 0.78 -3.11
N VAL A 145 15.51 0.40 -3.15
CA VAL A 145 15.92 -0.98 -3.40
C VAL A 145 15.37 -1.94 -2.35
N SER A 146 15.38 -1.57 -1.07
CA SER A 146 14.81 -2.43 -0.01
C SER A 146 13.30 -2.68 -0.20
N GLN A 147 12.56 -1.66 -0.64
CA GLN A 147 11.13 -1.76 -0.92
C GLN A 147 10.85 -2.60 -2.17
N LEU A 148 11.61 -2.39 -3.25
CA LEU A 148 11.53 -3.21 -4.46
C LEU A 148 11.85 -4.68 -4.17
N MET A 149 12.85 -4.95 -3.31
CA MET A 149 13.18 -6.31 -2.90
C MET A 149 12.06 -6.95 -2.09
N LEU A 150 11.45 -6.22 -1.15
CA LEU A 150 10.29 -6.72 -0.41
C LEU A 150 9.13 -7.07 -1.36
N VAL A 151 8.79 -6.16 -2.28
CA VAL A 151 7.76 -6.39 -3.28
C VAL A 151 8.10 -7.61 -4.14
N ALA A 152 9.33 -7.73 -4.62
CA ALA A 152 9.77 -8.87 -5.42
C ALA A 152 9.64 -10.20 -4.66
N VAL A 153 10.01 -10.23 -3.38
CA VAL A 153 9.85 -11.40 -2.51
C VAL A 153 8.38 -11.76 -2.34
N VAL A 154 7.51 -10.78 -2.08
CA VAL A 154 6.07 -11.01 -1.89
C VAL A 154 5.42 -11.51 -3.17
N VAL A 155 5.74 -10.92 -4.32
CA VAL A 155 5.26 -11.37 -5.63
C VAL A 155 5.74 -12.80 -5.89
N TRP A 156 7.02 -13.09 -5.65
CA TRP A 156 7.57 -14.43 -5.84
C TRP A 156 6.91 -15.48 -4.94
N LEU A 157 6.73 -15.18 -3.65
CA LEU A 157 6.05 -16.09 -2.72
C LEU A 157 4.60 -16.34 -3.13
N THR A 158 3.90 -15.29 -3.55
CA THR A 158 2.51 -15.37 -4.00
C THR A 158 2.41 -16.20 -5.29
N ASP A 159 3.30 -15.96 -6.25
CA ASP A 159 3.42 -16.75 -7.48
C ASP A 159 3.62 -18.24 -7.18
N LYS A 160 4.54 -18.58 -6.27
CA LYS A 160 4.77 -19.97 -5.85
C LYS A 160 3.58 -20.60 -5.17
N ALA A 161 2.88 -19.85 -4.33
CA ALA A 161 1.72 -20.36 -3.60
C ALA A 161 0.51 -20.64 -4.52
N HIS A 162 0.34 -19.86 -5.60
CA HIS A 162 -0.74 -20.05 -6.58
C HIS A 162 -0.36 -20.96 -7.76
N GLY A 163 0.85 -21.54 -7.78
CA GLY A 163 1.29 -22.43 -8.85
C GLY A 163 1.72 -21.72 -10.15
N GLY A 164 2.03 -20.42 -10.08
CA GLY A 164 2.53 -19.62 -11.21
C GLY A 164 1.54 -18.56 -11.71
N VAL A 165 1.44 -17.44 -11.02
CA VAL A 165 0.77 -16.21 -11.47
C VAL A 165 1.27 -15.77 -12.85
N PHE A 166 2.58 -15.90 -13.11
CA PHE A 166 3.16 -15.53 -14.40
C PHE A 166 2.79 -16.50 -15.53
N ASN A 167 2.49 -17.76 -15.22
CA ASN A 167 2.04 -18.74 -16.22
C ASN A 167 0.64 -18.37 -16.74
N ALA A 168 -0.24 -17.86 -15.89
CA ALA A 168 -1.57 -17.39 -16.28
C ALA A 168 -1.50 -16.14 -17.16
N ILE A 169 -0.63 -15.17 -16.83
CA ILE A 169 -0.40 -13.97 -17.65
C ILE A 169 0.18 -14.36 -19.02
N ALA A 170 1.21 -15.22 -19.05
CA ALA A 170 1.80 -15.69 -20.31
C ALA A 170 0.77 -16.43 -21.19
N THR A 171 -0.11 -17.22 -20.58
CA THR A 171 -1.17 -17.95 -21.29
C THR A 171 -2.25 -17.01 -21.82
N PHE A 172 -2.60 -15.95 -21.09
CA PHE A 172 -3.52 -14.92 -21.58
C PHE A 172 -2.97 -14.23 -22.83
N PHE A 173 -1.70 -13.84 -22.83
CA PHE A 173 -1.08 -13.18 -23.99
C PHE A 173 -0.93 -14.12 -25.21
N THR A 174 -0.59 -15.39 -25.01
CA THR A 174 -0.51 -16.36 -26.12
C THR A 174 -1.89 -16.70 -26.70
N THR A 175 -2.94 -16.75 -25.87
CA THR A 175 -4.31 -17.00 -26.33
C THR A 175 -4.89 -15.82 -27.12
N VAL A 176 -4.51 -14.59 -26.76
CA VAL A 176 -4.89 -13.37 -27.48
C VAL A 176 -4.14 -13.25 -28.81
N GLN A 177 -2.85 -13.61 -28.87
CA GLN A 177 -2.09 -13.63 -30.13
C GLN A 177 -2.48 -14.78 -31.08
N GLY A 178 -2.98 -15.90 -30.57
CA GLY A 178 -3.42 -17.05 -31.37
C GLY A 178 -4.82 -16.93 -31.99
N ARG A 179 -5.51 -15.80 -31.79
CA ARG A 179 -6.85 -15.51 -32.36
C ARG A 179 -6.81 -14.43 -33.47
N GLY A 180 -5.62 -14.11 -33.99
CA GLY A 180 -5.42 -13.24 -35.15
C GLY A 180 -5.40 -13.99 -36.46
#